data_AF-A0A8B6EAU9-F1
#
_entry.id   AF-A0A8B6EAU9-F1
#
_cell.length_a   1.000
_cell.length_b   1.000
_cell.length_c   1.000
_cell.angle_alpha   90.00
_cell.angle_beta   90.00
_cell.angle_gamma   90.00
#
_symmetry.space_group_name_H-M   'P 1'
#
loop_
_entity.id
_entity.type
_entity.pdbx_description
1 polymer ?
#
loop_
_entity_poly.entity_id
_entity_poly.type
_entity_poly.pdbx_seq_one_letter_code
_entity_poly.pdbx_strand_id
1 'polypeptide(L)'
;DWVVGNLQKVQQNTIRNNTSITSFWTGLNNNGTSGGNFVWADGSAVDPTVVRGQSIIITTQRGRCVKFVNNKLTNVKCAESNGYICERHIGIPLTCEADRKWQSFNNFCYRVYGQNGATWDGAQ
;
A
#
# COMPACT_ATOMS: atom_id res chain seq x y z
N ASP A 1 -8.12 12.35 -3.58
CA ASP A 1 -6.69 12.03 -3.52
C ASP A 1 -6.36 11.02 -4.61
N TRP A 2 -5.33 11.28 -5.42
CA TRP A 2 -4.92 10.43 -6.55
C TRP A 2 -4.43 9.04 -6.10
N VAL A 3 -3.70 8.95 -4.98
CA VAL A 3 -3.19 7.68 -4.42
C VAL A 3 -4.35 6.77 -4.04
N VAL A 4 -5.33 7.30 -3.30
CA VAL A 4 -6.52 6.55 -2.89
C VAL A 4 -7.30 6.05 -4.11
N GLY A 5 -7.48 6.89 -5.13
CA GLY A 5 -8.16 6.51 -6.36
C GLY A 5 -7.45 5.38 -7.12
N ASN A 6 -6.12 5.35 -7.11
CA ASN A 6 -5.34 4.27 -7.72
C ASN A 6 -5.43 2.97 -6.91
N LEU A 7 -5.30 3.05 -5.59
CA LEU A 7 -5.43 1.88 -4.71
C LEU A 7 -6.83 1.23 -4.81
N GLN A 8 -7.89 2.03 -4.96
CA GLN A 8 -9.24 1.52 -5.23
C GLN A 8 -9.30 0.67 -6.50
N LYS A 9 -8.68 1.14 -7.59
CA LYS A 9 -8.65 0.41 -8.88
C LYS A 9 -7.84 -0.88 -8.77
N VAL A 10 -6.68 -0.84 -8.12
CA VAL A 10 -5.84 -2.02 -7.85
C VAL A 10 -6.59 -3.06 -7.01
N GLN A 11 -7.30 -2.62 -5.95
CA GLN A 11 -8.12 -3.48 -5.13
C GLN A 11 -9.28 -4.10 -5.94
N GLN A 12 -10.02 -3.31 -6.72
CA GLN A 12 -11.14 -3.82 -7.53
C GLN A 12 -10.70 -4.87 -8.58
N ASN A 13 -9.51 -4.71 -9.17
CA ASN A 13 -8.95 -5.70 -10.08
C ASN A 13 -8.57 -7.01 -9.37
N THR A 14 -8.26 -6.95 -8.07
CA THR A 14 -7.93 -8.12 -7.23
C THR A 14 -9.19 -8.82 -6.72
N ILE A 15 -10.22 -8.08 -6.33
CA ILE A 15 -11.48 -8.63 -5.77
C ILE A 15 -12.26 -9.46 -6.80
N ARG A 16 -12.08 -9.22 -8.11
CA ARG A 16 -12.60 -10.11 -9.16
C ARG A 16 -12.11 -11.57 -9.02
N ASN A 17 -11.04 -11.81 -8.25
CA ASN A 17 -10.46 -13.13 -7.99
C ASN A 17 -10.84 -13.75 -6.63
N ASN A 18 -11.96 -13.32 -6.01
CA ASN A 18 -12.55 -13.95 -4.81
C ASN A 18 -11.58 -14.05 -3.61
N THR A 19 -11.15 -12.91 -3.08
CA THR A 19 -10.29 -12.85 -1.88
C THR A 19 -11.08 -12.32 -0.67
N SER A 20 -10.96 -13.00 0.48
CA SER A 20 -11.57 -12.61 1.76
C SER A 20 -10.83 -11.46 2.46
N ILE A 21 -9.69 -11.03 1.92
CA ILE A 21 -8.87 -9.94 2.45
C ILE A 21 -9.37 -8.61 1.89
N THR A 22 -9.81 -7.73 2.78
CA THR A 22 -10.34 -6.39 2.44
C THR A 22 -9.43 -5.24 2.87
N SER A 23 -8.27 -5.56 3.45
CA SER A 23 -7.27 -4.61 3.93
C SER A 23 -5.88 -4.94 3.41
N PHE A 24 -5.17 -3.91 2.95
CA PHE A 24 -3.90 -4.06 2.26
C PHE A 24 -2.85 -3.09 2.82
N TRP A 25 -1.67 -3.58 3.17
CA TRP A 25 -0.52 -2.73 3.47
C TRP A 25 -0.13 -1.89 2.26
N THR A 26 0.37 -0.69 2.57
CA THR A 26 0.96 0.26 1.63
C THR A 26 2.39 0.58 2.08
N GLY A 27 3.17 1.23 1.22
CA GLY A 27 4.51 1.69 1.58
C GLY A 27 4.54 2.86 2.58
N LEU A 28 3.40 3.51 2.88
CA LEU A 28 3.36 4.69 3.75
C LEU A 28 3.54 4.27 5.21
N ASN A 29 4.48 4.89 5.91
CA ASN A 29 4.78 4.57 7.29
C ASN A 29 5.49 5.75 7.98
N ASN A 30 5.50 5.76 9.31
CA ASN A 30 6.40 6.62 10.09
C ASN A 30 7.28 5.77 11.04
N ASN A 31 7.60 4.55 10.60
CA ASN A 31 8.42 3.64 11.38
C ASN A 31 9.89 4.04 11.27
N GLY A 32 10.56 4.24 12.41
CA GLY A 32 11.96 4.68 12.43
C GLY A 32 12.18 6.18 12.15
N THR A 33 11.14 6.96 11.92
CA THR A 33 11.24 8.42 11.69
C THR A 33 11.27 9.17 13.02
N SER A 34 12.35 9.89 13.30
CA SER A 34 12.58 10.62 14.56
C SER A 34 11.56 11.74 14.84
N GLY A 35 10.85 12.22 13.81
CA GLY A 35 9.86 13.31 13.91
C GLY A 35 8.40 12.87 13.76
N GLY A 36 8.11 11.57 13.61
CA GLY A 36 6.74 11.07 13.44
C GLY A 36 6.08 11.38 12.08
N ASN A 37 6.80 12.04 11.16
CA ASN A 37 6.34 12.29 9.79
C ASN A 37 6.20 10.98 9.01
N PHE A 38 5.14 10.87 8.21
CA PHE A 38 4.96 9.74 7.31
C PHE A 38 5.83 9.91 6.07
N VAL A 39 6.42 8.80 5.63
CA VAL A 39 7.29 8.65 4.45
C VAL A 39 6.87 7.40 3.68
N TRP A 40 7.15 7.39 2.37
CA TRP A 40 7.04 6.17 1.57
C TRP A 40 8.31 5.33 1.70
N ALA A 41 8.17 4.01 1.79
CA ALA A 41 9.30 3.08 1.92
C ALA A 41 10.26 3.09 0.70
N ASP A 42 9.78 3.50 -0.47
CA ASP A 42 10.56 3.63 -1.70
C ASP A 42 11.34 4.97 -1.80
N GLY A 43 11.17 5.87 -0.81
CA GLY A 43 11.79 7.19 -0.80
C GLY A 43 11.05 8.25 -1.63
N SER A 44 9.92 7.91 -2.25
CA SER A 44 9.09 8.87 -2.98
C SER A 44 8.56 9.98 -2.06
N ALA A 45 8.38 11.19 -2.60
CA ALA A 45 7.86 12.31 -1.85
C ALA A 45 6.40 12.05 -1.41
N VAL A 46 6.08 12.36 -0.15
CA VAL A 46 4.70 12.27 0.36
C VAL A 46 3.96 13.56 0.02
N ASP A 47 2.92 13.46 -0.80
CA ASP A 47 1.97 14.56 -0.98
C ASP A 47 1.20 14.79 0.34
N PRO A 48 1.22 16.01 0.91
CA PRO A 48 0.52 16.31 2.17
C PRO A 48 -0.97 15.98 2.14
N THR A 49 -1.61 16.01 0.97
CA THR A 49 -3.04 15.68 0.79
C THR A 49 -3.34 14.19 1.00
N VAL A 50 -2.35 13.31 0.83
CA VAL A 50 -2.45 11.86 1.10
C VAL A 50 -2.63 11.59 2.57
N VAL A 51 -1.99 12.39 3.42
CA VAL A 51 -2.16 12.28 4.87
C VAL A 51 -3.39 13.06 5.32
N ARG A 52 -3.58 14.26 4.73
CA ARG A 52 -4.62 15.21 5.10
C ARG A 52 -5.95 14.86 4.45
N GLY A 53 -6.81 14.16 5.19
CA GLY A 53 -8.13 13.71 4.75
C GLY A 53 -8.35 12.20 4.89
N GLN A 54 -7.33 11.49 5.36
CA GLN A 54 -7.38 10.07 5.64
C GLN A 54 -7.55 9.79 7.13
N SER A 55 -7.80 8.53 7.48
CA SER A 55 -7.90 8.07 8.86
C SER A 55 -6.52 7.86 9.50
N ILE A 56 -5.54 8.72 9.17
CA ILE A 56 -4.18 8.69 9.71
C ILE A 56 -4.12 9.65 10.90
N ILE A 57 -3.82 9.12 12.07
CA ILE A 57 -3.75 9.88 13.32
C ILE A 57 -2.29 9.92 13.77
N ILE A 58 -1.74 11.13 13.86
CA ILE A 58 -0.36 11.40 14.29
C ILE A 58 -0.33 11.42 15.83
N THR A 59 -0.50 10.25 16.46
CA THR A 59 -0.35 10.09 17.90
C THR A 59 0.55 8.89 18.20
N THR A 60 1.24 8.92 19.34
CA THR A 60 2.14 7.85 19.78
C THR A 60 1.42 6.53 20.11
N GLN A 61 0.09 6.57 20.30
CA GLN A 61 -0.72 5.40 20.64
C GLN A 61 -1.24 4.64 19.41
N ARG A 62 -1.34 5.29 18.25
CA ARG A 62 -1.65 4.59 17.00
C ARG A 62 -0.37 4.07 16.36
N GLY A 63 -0.48 2.92 15.70
CA GLY A 63 0.68 2.27 15.12
C GLY A 63 1.24 3.01 13.89
N ARG A 64 2.42 2.56 13.46
CA ARG A 64 3.30 3.29 12.54
C ARG A 64 3.19 2.89 11.07
N CYS A 65 2.43 1.84 10.77
CA CYS A 65 2.30 1.29 9.43
C CYS A 65 0.90 1.59 8.88
N VAL A 66 0.80 1.91 7.59
CA VAL A 66 -0.46 2.34 6.98
C VAL A 66 -1.02 1.25 6.07
N LYS A 67 -2.29 0.89 6.32
CA LYS A 67 -3.08 0.03 5.45
C LYS A 67 -4.18 0.81 4.73
N PHE A 68 -4.51 0.35 3.54
CA PHE A 68 -5.68 0.73 2.78
C PHE A 68 -6.84 -0.21 3.11
N VAL A 69 -7.94 0.33 3.62
CA VAL A 69 -9.15 -0.41 4.00
C VAL A 69 -10.36 0.49 3.89
N ASN A 70 -11.49 -0.03 3.43
CA ASN A 70 -12.74 0.73 3.26
C ASN A 70 -12.51 2.06 2.52
N ASN A 71 -11.72 2.03 1.45
CA ASN A 71 -11.39 3.19 0.63
C ASN A 71 -10.64 4.32 1.36
N LYS A 72 -9.95 4.00 2.46
CA LYS A 72 -9.19 4.97 3.27
C LYS A 72 -7.83 4.42 3.68
N LEU A 73 -6.85 5.30 3.80
CA LEU A 73 -5.58 5.01 4.48
C LEU A 73 -5.77 5.13 5.99
N THR A 74 -5.27 4.15 6.74
CA THR A 74 -5.38 4.07 8.20
C THR A 74 -4.07 3.57 8.79
N ASN A 75 -3.49 4.32 9.74
CA ASN A 75 -2.30 3.87 10.47
C ASN A 75 -2.67 2.93 11.62
N VAL A 76 -1.97 1.81 11.74
CA VAL A 76 -2.22 0.73 12.71
C VAL A 76 -0.90 0.07 13.15
N LYS A 77 -0.95 -0.83 14.13
CA LYS A 77 0.24 -1.54 14.60
C LYS A 77 0.80 -2.41 13.47
N CYS A 78 2.10 -2.31 13.23
CA CYS A 78 2.79 -3.03 12.14
C CYS A 78 2.73 -4.57 12.29
N ALA A 79 2.41 -5.07 13.49
CA ALA A 79 2.24 -6.48 13.78
C ALA A 79 0.87 -7.06 13.35
N GLU A 80 -0.06 -6.24 12.86
CA GLU A 80 -1.31 -6.75 12.28
C GLU A 80 -1.06 -7.57 11.01
N SER A 81 -1.88 -8.58 10.74
CA SER A 81 -1.83 -9.35 9.49
C SER A 81 -2.82 -8.77 8.49
N ASN A 82 -2.34 -8.40 7.30
CA ASN A 82 -3.13 -7.85 6.20
C ASN A 82 -2.56 -8.37 4.86
N GLY A 83 -3.32 -8.22 3.77
CA GLY A 83 -2.74 -8.35 2.42
C GLY A 83 -1.77 -7.20 2.15
N TYR A 84 -1.12 -7.16 0.98
CA TYR A 84 -0.22 -6.06 0.63
C TYR A 84 -0.21 -5.78 -0.88
N ILE A 85 0.14 -4.54 -1.22
CA ILE A 85 0.22 -4.06 -2.60
C ILE A 85 1.68 -3.66 -2.85
N CYS A 86 2.36 -4.37 -3.75
CA CYS A 86 3.70 -4.00 -4.22
C CYS A 86 3.63 -3.11 -5.47
N GLU A 87 4.54 -2.14 -5.58
CA GLU A 87 4.69 -1.21 -6.72
C GLU A 87 6.12 -1.28 -7.27
N ARG A 88 6.29 -1.29 -8.60
CA ARG A 88 7.59 -1.10 -9.29
C ARG A 88 7.41 -0.28 -10.54
N HIS A 89 8.39 0.51 -10.98
CA HIS A 89 8.29 1.20 -12.28
C HIS A 89 8.15 0.20 -13.45
N ILE A 90 7.39 0.56 -14.48
CA ILE A 90 7.42 -0.14 -15.77
C ILE A 90 8.76 0.22 -16.41
N GLY A 91 9.67 -0.75 -16.46
CA GLY A 91 10.95 -0.61 -17.15
C GLY A 91 10.80 -0.51 -18.68
N ILE A 92 11.92 -0.31 -19.38
CA ILE A 92 11.99 -0.41 -20.84
C ILE A 92 12.82 -1.66 -21.18
N PRO A 93 12.34 -2.59 -22.03
CA PRO A 93 11.04 -2.59 -22.72
C PRO A 93 9.88 -2.66 -21.73
N LEU A 94 8.72 -2.08 -22.09
CA LEU A 94 7.50 -2.00 -21.26
C LEU A 94 6.91 -3.39 -21.00
N THR A 95 7.59 -4.19 -20.19
CA THR A 95 7.20 -5.55 -19.85
C THR A 95 6.87 -5.58 -18.36
N CYS A 96 5.61 -5.87 -18.05
CA CYS A 96 5.22 -6.09 -16.67
C CYS A 96 5.30 -7.54 -16.23
N GLU A 97 5.75 -8.49 -17.07
CA GLU A 97 5.69 -9.92 -16.76
C GLU A 97 4.25 -10.34 -16.39
N ALA A 98 3.29 -10.01 -17.24
CA ALA A 98 1.87 -10.29 -17.01
C ALA A 98 1.58 -11.79 -16.83
N ASP A 99 2.40 -12.64 -17.47
CA ASP A 99 2.45 -14.09 -17.31
C ASP A 99 2.77 -14.53 -15.87
N ARG A 100 3.39 -13.66 -15.07
CA ARG A 100 3.71 -13.89 -13.66
C ARG A 100 2.80 -13.12 -12.69
N LYS A 101 1.57 -12.81 -13.12
CA LYS A 101 0.50 -12.15 -12.32
C LYS A 101 0.81 -10.71 -11.89
N TRP A 102 1.72 -10.05 -12.59
CA TRP A 102 1.96 -8.62 -12.44
C TRP A 102 1.03 -7.82 -13.37
N GLN A 103 0.57 -6.66 -12.94
CA GLN A 103 -0.39 -5.82 -13.67
C GLN A 103 0.19 -4.43 -13.87
N SER A 104 0.12 -3.87 -15.09
CA SER A 104 0.55 -2.50 -15.37
C SER A 104 -0.52 -1.47 -15.03
N PHE A 105 -0.11 -0.37 -14.42
CA PHE A 105 -0.95 0.80 -14.19
C PHE A 105 -0.07 2.06 -14.02
N ASN A 106 -0.38 3.16 -14.72
CA ASN A 106 0.34 4.45 -14.61
C ASN A 106 1.88 4.39 -14.66
N ASN A 107 2.47 3.64 -15.58
CA ASN A 107 3.93 3.45 -15.64
C ASN A 107 4.53 2.70 -14.43
N PHE A 108 3.72 1.95 -13.68
CA PHE A 108 4.18 0.98 -12.68
C PHE A 108 3.58 -0.43 -12.93
N CYS A 109 4.27 -1.49 -12.50
CA CYS A 109 3.74 -2.84 -12.39
C CYS A 109 3.43 -3.16 -10.92
N TYR A 110 2.33 -3.86 -10.67
CA TYR A 110 1.89 -4.24 -9.34
C TYR A 110 1.63 -5.74 -9.27
N ARG A 111 1.92 -6.37 -8.14
CA ARG A 111 1.52 -7.75 -7.85
C ARG A 111 0.88 -7.81 -6.47
N VAL A 112 -0.22 -8.55 -6.38
CA VAL A 112 -1.02 -8.65 -5.16
C VAL A 112 -0.97 -10.07 -4.62
N TYR A 113 -0.64 -10.20 -3.34
CA TYR A 113 -0.58 -11.47 -2.62
C TYR A 113 -1.72 -11.50 -1.60
N GLY A 114 -2.82 -12.15 -1.98
CA GLY A 114 -4.05 -12.22 -1.19
C GLY A 114 -4.27 -13.53 -0.42
N GLN A 115 -3.30 -14.45 -0.43
CA GLN A 115 -3.35 -15.72 0.30
C GLN A 115 -2.13 -15.79 1.24
N ASN A 116 -2.34 -16.23 2.48
CA ASN A 116 -1.32 -16.29 3.55
C ASN A 116 -0.67 -14.92 3.82
N GLY A 117 -1.42 -14.03 4.49
CA GLY A 117 -0.96 -12.67 4.83
C GLY A 117 0.36 -12.65 5.60
N ALA A 118 1.08 -11.53 5.49
CA ALA A 118 2.39 -11.33 6.12
C ALA A 118 2.34 -10.19 7.15
N THR A 119 3.32 -10.16 8.06
CA THR A 119 3.64 -8.94 8.82
C THR A 119 4.17 -7.87 7.87
N TRP A 120 4.17 -6.60 8.29
CA TRP A 120 4.72 -5.51 7.46
C TRP A 120 6.16 -5.80 7.02
N ASP A 121 6.98 -6.30 7.94
CA ASP A 121 8.39 -6.61 7.67
C ASP A 121 8.58 -7.75 6.64
N GLY A 122 7.68 -8.74 6.61
CA GLY A 122 7.73 -9.82 5.63
C GLY A 122 7.17 -9.44 4.25
N ALA A 123 6.63 -8.23 4.08
CA ALA A 123 5.98 -7.76 2.85
C ALA A 123 6.78 -6.68 2.10
N GLN A 124 7.91 -6.24 2.67
CA GLN A 124 8.79 -5.20 2.12
C GLN A 124 10.04 -5.79 1.46
#